data_AF-A0A940SLF8-F1
#
_entry.id   AF-A0A940SLF8-F1
#
_cell.length_a   1.000
_cell.length_b   1.000
_cell.length_c   1.000
_cell.angle_alpha   90.00
_cell.angle_beta   90.00
_cell.angle_gamma   90.00
#
_symmetry.space_group_name_H-M   'P 1'
#
loop_
_entity.id
_entity.type
_entity.pdbx_description
1 polymer ?
#
loop_
_entity_poly.entity_id
_entity_poly.type
_entity_poly.pdbx_seq_one_letter_code
_entity_poly.pdbx_strand_id
1 'polypeptide(L)'
;KEAQVALEVGKVFDTEKLIVSYDNLGIARIIYQLPTTLCEMFLKEVFKKGSIESLDQETLFTIQKFFENNLNVSETSRKLFVHRNTLVYRLEKIKKLTGLDLREFDHAIIFKVALMVKKYLTANPVKY
;
A
#
# COMPACT_ATOMS: atom_id res chain seq x y z
N LYS A 1 13.16 -20.10 13.60
CA LYS A 1 12.48 -19.95 12.29
C LYS A 1 11.60 -18.70 12.26
N GLU A 2 10.69 -18.52 13.20
CA GLU A 2 9.80 -17.34 13.26
C GLU A 2 10.53 -16.01 13.49
N ALA A 3 11.54 -15.99 14.37
CA ALA A 3 12.38 -14.81 14.60
C ALA A 3 13.13 -14.33 13.34
N GLN A 4 13.58 -15.26 12.49
CA GLN A 4 14.24 -14.95 11.23
C GLN A 4 13.25 -14.34 10.23
N VAL A 5 12.06 -14.92 10.11
CA VAL A 5 10.99 -14.37 9.26
C VAL A 5 10.57 -12.98 9.73
N ALA A 6 10.43 -12.75 11.04
CA ALA A 6 10.12 -11.43 11.57
C ALA A 6 11.19 -10.39 11.23
N LEU A 7 12.47 -10.78 11.25
CA LEU A 7 13.59 -9.91 10.90
C LEU A 7 13.64 -9.62 9.40
N GLU A 8 13.40 -10.61 8.54
CA GLU A 8 13.35 -10.45 7.08
C GLU A 8 12.14 -9.60 6.64
N VAL A 9 10.95 -9.87 7.19
CA VAL A 9 9.74 -9.09 6.91
C VAL A 9 9.85 -7.68 7.49
N GLY A 10 10.40 -7.53 8.70
CA GLY A 10 10.65 -6.23 9.31
C GLY A 10 11.53 -5.32 8.45
N LYS A 11 12.60 -5.86 7.86
CA LYS A 11 13.48 -5.15 6.92
C LYS A 11 12.76 -4.66 5.67
N VAL A 12 11.85 -5.46 5.11
CA VAL A 12 11.15 -5.13 3.87
C VAL A 12 10.05 -4.10 4.10
N PHE A 13 9.27 -4.26 5.18
CA PHE A 13 8.09 -3.45 5.41
C PHE A 13 8.33 -2.22 6.25
N ASP A 14 9.54 -2.06 6.79
CA ASP A 14 10.00 -0.84 7.47
C ASP A 14 9.00 -0.45 8.57
N THR A 15 8.71 -1.41 9.44
CA THR A 15 7.95 -1.12 10.65
C THR A 15 8.81 -0.16 11.47
N GLU A 16 8.33 1.06 11.71
CA GLU A 16 8.96 2.08 12.59
C GLU A 16 9.25 1.59 14.03
N LYS A 17 8.97 0.32 14.33
CA LYS A 17 9.21 -0.36 15.60
C LYS A 17 10.54 -1.12 15.53
N LEU A 18 11.46 -0.75 16.42
CA LEU A 18 12.74 -1.42 16.67
C LEU A 18 12.58 -2.91 17.06
N ILE A 19 11.39 -3.31 17.51
CA ILE A 19 11.04 -4.70 17.87
C ILE A 19 9.75 -5.08 17.14
N VAL A 20 9.84 -6.08 16.26
CA VAL A 20 8.70 -6.60 15.50
C VAL A 20 8.40 -8.00 15.98
N SER A 21 7.29 -8.15 16.72
CA SER A 21 6.78 -9.48 17.05
C SER A 21 6.27 -10.16 15.78
N TYR A 22 6.57 -11.46 15.65
CA TYR A 22 6.10 -12.29 14.53
C TYR A 22 4.57 -12.26 14.39
N ASP A 23 3.85 -12.16 15.51
CA ASP A 23 2.38 -12.10 15.54
C ASP A 23 1.82 -10.75 15.07
N ASN A 24 2.64 -9.69 15.12
CA ASN A 24 2.27 -8.33 14.72
C ASN A 24 2.59 -8.02 13.25
N LEU A 25 3.11 -9.00 12.48
CA LEU A 25 3.42 -8.82 11.05
C LEU A 25 2.16 -8.76 10.18
N GLY A 26 1.05 -9.34 10.62
CA GLY A 26 -0.24 -9.30 9.92
C GLY A 26 -0.14 -9.71 8.44
N ILE A 27 -0.67 -8.86 7.56
CA ILE A 27 -0.69 -9.07 6.10
C ILE A 27 0.73 -9.19 5.51
N ALA A 28 1.73 -8.52 6.09
CA ALA A 28 3.11 -8.58 5.59
C ALA A 28 3.69 -10.00 5.64
N ARG A 29 3.32 -10.78 6.68
CA ARG A 29 3.69 -12.20 6.79
C ARG A 29 3.10 -13.04 5.68
N ILE A 30 1.83 -12.78 5.32
CA ILE A 30 1.14 -13.49 4.25
C ILE A 30 1.85 -13.20 2.93
N ILE A 31 2.10 -11.92 2.62
CA ILE A 31 2.80 -11.50 1.40
C ILE A 31 4.17 -12.17 1.29
N TYR A 32 4.93 -12.24 2.38
CA TYR A 32 6.25 -12.89 2.41
C TYR A 32 6.23 -14.41 2.15
N GLN A 33 5.08 -15.06 2.32
CA GLN A 33 4.90 -16.48 2.03
C GLN A 33 4.44 -16.74 0.60
N LEU A 34 3.98 -15.73 -0.13
CA LEU A 34 3.53 -15.87 -1.51
C LEU A 34 4.73 -15.94 -2.48
N PRO A 35 4.66 -16.79 -3.52
CA PRO A 35 5.63 -16.74 -4.62
C PRO A 35 5.67 -15.36 -5.28
N THR A 36 6.86 -14.91 -5.67
CA THR A 36 7.07 -13.63 -6.37
C THR A 36 6.25 -13.54 -7.65
N THR A 37 6.12 -14.65 -8.39
CA THR A 37 5.28 -14.75 -9.60
C THR A 37 3.80 -14.45 -9.33
N LEU A 38 3.26 -14.93 -8.20
CA LEU A 38 1.87 -14.66 -7.80
C LEU A 38 1.70 -13.19 -7.39
N CYS A 39 2.68 -12.62 -6.69
CA CYS A 39 2.73 -11.21 -6.36
C CYS A 39 2.74 -10.32 -7.62
N GLU A 40 3.54 -10.67 -8.63
CA GLU A 40 3.57 -9.97 -9.92
C GLU A 40 2.25 -10.08 -10.69
N MET A 41 1.65 -11.28 -10.72
CA MET A 41 0.33 -11.50 -11.33
C MET A 41 -0.74 -10.64 -10.65
N PHE A 42 -0.77 -10.63 -9.32
CA PHE A 42 -1.70 -9.82 -8.54
C PHE A 42 -1.56 -8.33 -8.86
N LEU A 43 -0.33 -7.79 -8.93
CA LEU A 43 -0.12 -6.39 -9.30
C LEU A 43 -0.61 -6.09 -10.72
N LYS A 44 -0.32 -6.98 -11.68
CA LYS A 44 -0.83 -6.83 -13.06
C LYS A 44 -2.35 -6.85 -13.11
N GLU A 45 -3.01 -7.63 -12.25
CA GLU A 45 -4.46 -7.72 -12.19
C GLU A 45 -5.12 -6.49 -11.56
N VAL A 46 -4.52 -5.96 -10.50
CA VAL A 46 -5.01 -4.76 -9.80
C VAL A 46 -4.82 -3.51 -10.64
N PHE A 47 -3.69 -3.42 -11.34
CA PHE A 47 -3.27 -2.24 -12.10
C PHE A 47 -3.48 -2.37 -13.62
N LYS A 48 -4.46 -3.18 -14.07
CA LYS A 48 -4.76 -3.41 -15.51
C LYS A 48 -4.97 -2.13 -16.33
N LYS A 49 -5.48 -1.06 -15.71
CA LYS A 49 -5.79 0.23 -16.37
C LYS A 49 -4.68 1.28 -16.28
N GLY A 50 -3.56 0.96 -15.64
CA GLY A 50 -2.41 1.87 -15.50
C GLY A 50 -1.44 1.36 -14.44
N SER A 51 -0.14 1.55 -14.66
CA SER A 51 0.87 1.11 -13.70
C SER A 51 0.84 1.99 -12.44
N ILE A 52 1.07 1.38 -11.28
CA ILE A 52 1.38 2.10 -10.04
C ILE A 52 2.60 3.03 -10.16
N GLU A 53 3.44 2.83 -11.18
CA GLU A 53 4.55 3.72 -11.53
C GLU A 53 4.10 5.03 -12.18
N SER A 54 2.87 5.10 -12.69
CA SER A 54 2.30 6.35 -13.23
C SER A 54 1.79 7.28 -12.11
N LEU A 55 1.84 6.86 -10.85
CA LEU A 55 1.47 7.70 -9.72
C LEU A 55 2.68 8.54 -9.30
N ASP A 56 2.53 9.86 -9.40
CA ASP A 56 3.51 10.80 -8.91
C ASP A 56 3.65 10.75 -7.37
N GLN A 57 4.75 11.31 -6.85
CA GLN A 57 5.03 11.32 -5.42
C GLN A 57 3.94 12.02 -4.61
N GLU A 58 3.33 13.09 -5.15
CA GLU A 58 2.25 13.83 -4.48
C GLU A 58 0.98 12.97 -4.32
N THR A 59 0.66 12.18 -5.33
CA THR A 59 -0.48 11.25 -5.34
C THR A 59 -0.23 10.13 -4.32
N LEU A 60 0.96 9.53 -4.31
CA LEU A 60 1.34 8.52 -3.32
C LEU A 60 1.28 9.09 -1.90
N PHE A 61 1.76 10.31 -1.69
CA PHE A 61 1.68 10.99 -0.38
C PHE A 61 0.23 11.24 0.05
N THR A 62 -0.63 11.68 -0.88
CA THR A 62 -2.06 11.87 -0.64
C THR A 62 -2.73 10.55 -0.21
N ILE A 63 -2.44 9.45 -0.91
CA ILE A 63 -2.95 8.11 -0.60
C ILE A 63 -2.47 7.65 0.78
N GLN A 64 -1.20 7.82 1.08
CA GLN A 64 -0.63 7.46 2.38
C GLN A 64 -1.34 8.21 3.52
N LYS A 65 -1.49 9.53 3.39
CA LYS A 65 -2.20 10.36 4.38
C LYS A 65 -3.68 9.99 4.47
N PHE A 66 -4.30 9.56 3.37
CA PHE A 66 -5.67 9.08 3.39
C PHE A 66 -5.82 7.79 4.20
N PHE A 67 -4.90 6.83 4.03
CA PHE A 67 -4.86 5.61 4.83
C PHE A 67 -4.55 5.87 6.31
N GLU A 68 -3.59 6.75 6.62
CA GLU A 68 -3.24 7.10 8.00
C GLU A 68 -4.41 7.73 8.78
N ASN A 69 -5.35 8.36 8.07
CA ASN A 69 -6.55 8.95 8.66
C ASN A 69 -7.79 8.08 8.43
N ASN A 70 -7.62 6.76 8.27
CA ASN A 70 -8.70 5.78 8.14
C ASN A 70 -9.73 6.13 7.05
N LEU A 71 -9.25 6.59 5.89
CA LEU A 71 -10.07 6.97 4.73
C LEU A 71 -11.02 8.16 5.01
N ASN A 72 -10.76 8.93 6.07
CA ASN A 72 -11.58 10.09 6.42
C ASN A 72 -11.16 11.32 5.61
N VAL A 73 -12.02 11.73 4.67
CA VAL A 73 -11.76 12.87 3.78
C VAL A 73 -11.51 14.17 4.57
N SER A 74 -12.28 14.42 5.64
CA SER A 74 -12.17 15.65 6.42
C SER A 74 -10.84 15.70 7.18
N GLU A 75 -10.47 14.64 7.89
CA GLU A 75 -9.19 14.56 8.60
C GLU A 75 -8.00 14.67 7.65
N THR A 76 -8.03 13.92 6.54
CA THR A 76 -6.95 13.95 5.56
C THR A 76 -6.79 15.33 4.93
N SER A 77 -7.89 16.02 4.60
CA SER A 77 -7.81 17.39 4.07
C SER A 77 -7.13 18.36 5.03
N ARG A 78 -7.44 18.25 6.34
CA ARG A 78 -6.78 19.05 7.38
C ARG A 78 -5.29 18.73 7.50
N LYS A 79 -4.91 17.45 7.47
CA LYS A 79 -3.51 17.00 7.54
C LYS A 79 -2.69 17.35 6.30
N LEU A 80 -3.32 17.42 5.14
CA LEU A 80 -2.68 17.82 3.88
C LEU A 80 -2.68 19.34 3.66
N PHE A 81 -3.33 20.12 4.54
CA PHE A 81 -3.51 21.56 4.37
C PHE A 81 -4.18 21.94 3.03
N VAL A 82 -5.13 21.11 2.59
CA VAL A 82 -5.91 21.35 1.36
C VAL A 82 -7.40 21.41 1.67
N HIS A 83 -8.17 22.03 0.78
CA HIS A 83 -9.62 22.00 0.90
C HIS A 83 -10.16 20.58 0.65
N ARG A 84 -11.28 20.23 1.31
CA ARG A 84 -11.96 18.93 1.14
C ARG A 84 -12.20 18.59 -0.33
N ASN A 85 -12.68 19.55 -1.12
CA ASN A 85 -12.97 19.33 -2.54
C ASN A 85 -11.70 19.07 -3.37
N THR A 86 -10.57 19.68 -3.00
CA THR A 86 -9.28 19.41 -3.63
C THR A 86 -8.86 17.97 -3.38
N LEU A 87 -9.04 17.47 -2.14
CA LEU A 87 -8.77 16.07 -1.85
C LEU A 87 -9.72 15.13 -2.61
N VAL A 88 -11.01 15.44 -2.67
CA VAL A 88 -11.98 14.66 -3.46
C VAL A 88 -11.55 14.60 -4.93
N TYR A 89 -11.14 15.73 -5.51
CA TYR A 89 -10.62 15.76 -6.88
C TYR A 89 -9.38 14.86 -7.07
N ARG A 90 -8.43 14.88 -6.13
CA ARG A 90 -7.27 13.98 -6.16
C ARG A 90 -7.68 12.51 -6.08
N LEU A 91 -8.64 12.17 -5.22
CA LEU A 91 -9.19 10.81 -5.12
C LEU A 91 -9.89 10.36 -6.40
N GLU A 92 -10.65 11.25 -7.07
CA GLU A 92 -11.24 10.97 -8.38
C GLU A 92 -10.17 10.76 -9.46
N LYS A 93 -9.07 11.54 -9.45
CA LYS A 93 -7.94 11.32 -10.35
C LYS A 93 -7.31 9.95 -10.12
N ILE A 94 -7.11 9.55 -8.86
CA ILE A 94 -6.60 8.22 -8.51
C ILE A 94 -7.54 7.13 -9.06
N LYS A 95 -8.85 7.23 -8.81
CA LYS A 95 -9.85 6.29 -9.33
C LYS A 95 -9.81 6.17 -10.85
N LYS A 96 -9.64 7.28 -11.57
CA LYS A 96 -9.51 7.25 -13.04
C LYS A 96 -8.25 6.53 -13.51
N LEU A 97 -7.13 6.72 -12.81
CA LEU A 97 -5.85 6.09 -13.17
C LEU A 97 -5.80 4.60 -12.83
N THR A 98 -6.37 4.22 -11.69
CA THR A 98 -6.19 2.88 -11.11
C THR A 98 -7.42 2.00 -11.29
N GLY A 99 -8.59 2.60 -11.55
CA GLY A 99 -9.88 1.93 -11.52
C GLY A 99 -10.44 1.70 -10.11
N LEU A 100 -9.71 2.08 -9.06
CA LEU A 100 -10.05 1.81 -7.67
C LEU A 100 -10.49 3.07 -6.94
N ASP A 101 -11.69 3.04 -6.38
CA ASP A 101 -12.20 4.12 -5.54
C ASP A 101 -11.75 3.92 -4.10
N LEU A 102 -10.73 4.66 -3.64
CA LEU A 102 -10.18 4.47 -2.30
C LEU A 102 -11.13 4.85 -1.16
N ARG A 103 -12.28 5.47 -1.44
CA ARG A 103 -13.31 5.72 -0.43
C ARG A 103 -14.14 4.46 -0.14
N GLU A 104 -14.17 3.51 -1.07
CA GLU A 104 -14.77 2.20 -0.87
C GLU A 104 -13.76 1.31 -0.15
N PHE A 105 -14.18 0.74 0.98
CA PHE A 105 -13.28 -0.04 1.86
C PHE A 105 -12.60 -1.20 1.12
N ASP A 106 -13.35 -1.97 0.33
CA ASP A 106 -12.82 -3.12 -0.40
C ASP A 106 -11.73 -2.72 -1.41
N HIS A 107 -11.97 -1.66 -2.17
CA HIS A 107 -10.98 -1.10 -3.09
C HIS A 107 -9.76 -0.55 -2.35
N ALA A 108 -9.97 0.11 -1.22
CA ALA A 108 -8.92 0.66 -0.39
C ALA A 108 -7.99 -0.45 0.14
N ILE A 109 -8.55 -1.58 0.58
CA ILE A 109 -7.77 -2.74 1.04
C ILE A 109 -6.99 -3.37 -0.13
N ILE A 110 -7.62 -3.58 -1.28
CA ILE A 110 -6.93 -4.08 -2.49
C ILE A 110 -5.72 -3.18 -2.81
N PHE A 111 -5.92 -1.87 -2.81
CA PHE A 111 -4.86 -0.91 -3.09
C PHE A 111 -3.75 -0.94 -2.04
N LYS A 112 -4.10 -1.00 -0.75
CA LYS A 112 -3.13 -1.07 0.36
C LYS A 112 -2.27 -2.33 0.26
N VAL A 113 -2.88 -3.48 -0.01
CA VAL A 113 -2.16 -4.75 -0.20
C VAL A 113 -1.28 -4.68 -1.44
N ALA A 114 -1.76 -4.11 -2.54
CA ALA A 114 -0.97 -3.94 -3.75
C ALA A 114 0.28 -3.06 -3.53
N LEU A 115 0.16 -1.97 -2.78
CA LEU A 115 1.33 -1.17 -2.37
C LEU A 115 2.33 -1.99 -1.53
N MET A 116 1.84 -2.81 -0.61
CA MET A 116 2.68 -3.68 0.22
C MET A 116 3.39 -4.73 -0.64
N VAL A 117 2.69 -5.38 -1.57
CA VAL A 117 3.27 -6.34 -2.51
C VAL A 117 4.33 -5.68 -3.39
N LYS A 118 4.09 -4.46 -3.90
CA LYS A 118 5.09 -3.70 -4.65
C LYS A 118 6.35 -3.46 -3.81
N LYS A 119 6.19 -2.99 -2.57
CA LYS A 119 7.31 -2.77 -1.63
C LYS A 119 8.11 -4.06 -1.41
N TYR A 120 7.41 -5.18 -1.26
CA TYR A 120 8.03 -6.50 -1.14
C TYR A 120 8.87 -6.87 -2.38
N LEU A 121 8.34 -6.73 -3.58
CA LEU A 121 9.09 -7.04 -4.81
C LEU A 121 10.27 -6.08 -5.02
N THR A 122 10.13 -4.79 -4.70
CA THR A 122 11.22 -3.80 -4.83
C THR A 122 12.36 -4.04 -3.84
N ALA A 123 12.08 -4.60 -2.67
CA ALA A 123 13.11 -4.94 -1.68
C ALA A 123 14.01 -6.11 -2.10
N ASN A 124 13.76 -6.69 -3.29
CA ASN A 124 14.47 -7.81 -3.88
C ASN A 124 14.79 -8.93 -2.86
N PRO A 125 13.78 -9.41 -2.11
CA PRO A 125 13.98 -10.39 -1.07
C PRO A 125 14.55 -11.65 -1.71
N VAL A 126 15.74 -12.05 -1.28
CA VAL A 126 16.41 -13.25 -1.77
C VAL A 126 15.57 -14.46 -1.36
N LYS A 127 14.69 -14.90 -2.24
CA LYS A 127 13.91 -16.12 -2.09
C LYS A 127 13.54 -16.62 -3.48
N TYR A 128 13.98 -17.86 -3.73
CA TYR A 128 13.78 -18.73 -4.90
C TYR A 128 12.99 -18.15 -6.07
#